data_AF-A0A607PFQ2-F1
#
_entry.id   AF-A0A607PFQ2-F1
#
_cell.length_a   1.000
_cell.length_b   1.000
_cell.length_c   1.000
_cell.angle_alpha   90.00
_cell.angle_beta   90.00
_cell.angle_gamma   90.00
#
_symmetry.space_group_name_H-M   'P 1'
#
loop_
_entity.id
_entity.type
_entity.pdbx_description
1 polymer ?
#
loop_
_entity_poly.entity_id
_entity_poly.type
_entity_poly.pdbx_seq_one_letter_code
_entity_poly.pdbx_strand_id
1 'polypeptide(L)' 'MPTGNRNGKSVKLCARVPLELAKDVEELAENGESVTAFLIQALQTEAERRKEIKRRTGVSGWT' A
#
# COMPACT_ATOMS: atom_id res chain seq x y z
N MET A 1 -2.66 9.18 21.45
CA MET A 1 -3.82 10.06 21.16
C MET A 1 -4.24 9.82 19.72
N PRO A 2 -5.50 9.43 19.43
CA PRO A 2 -5.99 9.36 18.06
C PRO A 2 -5.89 10.76 17.43
N THR A 3 -5.20 10.87 16.31
CA THR A 3 -5.25 12.07 15.47
C THR A 3 -6.22 11.78 14.33
N GLY A 4 -6.76 12.81 13.66
CA GLY A 4 -7.67 12.58 12.51
C GLY A 4 -7.11 11.66 11.42
N ASN A 5 -5.78 11.47 11.39
CA ASN A 5 -5.07 10.62 10.46
C ASN A 5 -4.71 9.22 11.00
N ARG A 6 -4.71 8.99 12.32
CA ARG A 6 -4.23 7.74 12.93
C ARG A 6 -5.13 7.31 14.08
N ASN A 7 -5.63 6.09 14.02
CA ASN A 7 -6.33 5.43 15.11
C ASN A 7 -5.47 4.30 15.70
N GLY A 8 -6.01 3.56 16.68
CA GLY A 8 -5.28 2.46 17.35
C GLY A 8 -4.99 1.23 16.47
N LYS A 9 -5.48 1.18 15.23
CA LYS A 9 -5.36 0.05 14.31
C LYS A 9 -4.78 0.43 12.94
N SER A 10 -4.96 1.67 12.47
CA SER A 10 -4.57 2.11 11.13
C SER A 10 -4.21 3.59 11.05
N VAL A 11 -3.52 3.96 9.97
CA VAL A 11 -3.19 5.33 9.58
C VAL A 11 -3.71 5.56 8.16
N LYS A 12 -4.25 6.75 7.83
CA LYS A 12 -4.59 7.08 6.45
C LYS A 12 -3.33 7.52 5.71
N LEU A 13 -3.17 7.01 4.50
CA LEU A 13 -2.15 7.44 3.55
C LEU A 13 -2.88 8.11 2.39
N CYS A 14 -2.45 9.32 2.03
CA CYS A 14 -3.03 10.08 0.93
C CYS A 14 -1.93 10.43 -0.07
N ALA A 15 -2.11 10.03 -1.33
CA ALA A 15 -1.22 10.36 -2.43
C ALA A 15 -2.07 10.73 -3.65
N ARG A 16 -1.55 11.63 -4.49
CA ARG A 16 -2.12 11.87 -5.83
C ARG A 16 -1.55 10.83 -6.78
N VAL A 17 -2.40 10.24 -7.60
CA VAL A 17 -2.01 9.27 -8.63
C VAL A 17 -2.37 9.83 -10.02
N PRO A 18 -1.68 9.39 -11.10
CA PRO A 18 -2.10 9.70 -12.46
C PRO A 18 -3.53 9.22 -12.73
N LEU A 19 -4.26 9.95 -13.57
CA LEU A 19 -5.65 9.63 -13.91
C LEU A 19 -5.80 8.25 -14.54
N GLU A 20 -4.88 7.89 -15.45
CA GLU A 20 -4.92 6.57 -16.09
C GLU A 20 -4.75 5.44 -15.06
N LEU A 21 -3.85 5.60 -14.08
CA LEU A 21 -3.71 4.62 -13.01
C LEU A 21 -4.97 4.53 -12.13
N ALA A 22 -5.66 5.65 -11.90
CA ALA A 22 -6.92 5.63 -11.16
C ALA A 22 -8.00 4.83 -11.91
N LYS A 23 -8.09 4.99 -13.24
CA LYS A 23 -8.99 4.19 -14.08
C LYS A 23 -8.62 2.72 -14.06
N ASP A 24 -7.33 2.39 -14.22
CA ASP A 24 -6.85 1.00 -14.19
C ASP A 24 -7.26 0.30 -12.90
N VAL A 25 -7.17 0.98 -11.75
CA VAL A 25 -7.58 0.42 -10.45
C VAL A 25 -9.08 0.15 -10.38
N GLU A 26 -9.90 1.00 -10.99
CA GLU A 26 -11.36 0.80 -11.03
C GLU A 26 -11.76 -0.32 -12.01
N GLU A 27 -11.08 -0.42 -13.16
CA GLU A 27 -11.38 -1.40 -14.21
C GLU A 27 -10.84 -2.81 -13.90
N LEU A 28 -9.69 -2.91 -13.22
CA LEU A 28 -9.03 -4.18 -12.90
C LEU A 28 -9.44 -4.75 -11.53
N ALA A 29 -10.27 -4.04 -10.76
CA ALA A 29 -10.80 -4.57 -9.51
C ALA A 29 -11.63 -5.84 -9.76
N GLU A 30 -11.42 -6.87 -8.95
CA GLU A 30 -12.17 -8.11 -9.08
C GLU A 30 -13.64 -7.93 -8.67
N ASN A 31 -14.53 -8.83 -9.11
CA ASN A 31 -15.95 -8.74 -8.78
C ASN A 31 -16.18 -8.77 -7.26
N GLY A 32 -16.73 -7.68 -6.73
CA GLY A 32 -16.96 -7.51 -5.29
C GLY A 32 -15.76 -7.00 -4.50
N GLU A 33 -14.63 -6.75 -5.16
CA GLU A 33 -13.48 -6.08 -4.55
C GLU A 33 -13.72 -4.57 -4.46
N SER A 34 -13.42 -3.99 -3.32
CA SER A 34 -13.40 -2.53 -3.18
C SER A 34 -12.05 -1.97 -3.62
N VAL A 35 -12.04 -0.77 -4.20
CA VAL A 35 -10.80 -0.02 -4.50
C VAL A 35 -9.88 0.07 -3.28
N THR A 36 -10.43 0.19 -2.07
CA THR A 36 -9.62 0.19 -0.83
C THR A 36 -8.91 -1.14 -0.61
N ALA A 37 -9.59 -2.27 -0.85
CA ALA A 37 -8.99 -3.60 -0.72
C ALA A 37 -7.87 -3.80 -1.75
N PHE A 38 -8.13 -3.43 -3.01
CA PHE A 38 -7.14 -3.45 -4.09
C PHE A 38 -5.88 -2.68 -3.70
N LEU A 39 -6.02 -1.43 -3.25
CA LEU A 39 -4.90 -0.59 -2.85
C LEU A 39 -4.12 -1.17 -1.66
N ILE A 40 -4.82 -1.73 -0.66
CA ILE A 40 -4.18 -2.37 0.49
C ILE A 40 -3.36 -3.59 0.04
N GLN A 41 -3.93 -4.44 -0.82
CA GLN A 41 -3.26 -5.65 -1.32
C GLN A 41 -2.04 -5.31 -2.18
N ALA A 42 -2.14 -4.32 -3.06
CA ALA A 42 -1.02 -3.82 -3.85
C ALA A 42 0.12 -3.31 -2.95
N LEU A 43 -0.21 -2.51 -1.93
CA LEU A 43 0.76 -2.00 -0.96
C LEU A 43 1.41 -3.11 -0.13
N GLN A 44 0.64 -4.11 0.31
CA GLN A 44 1.17 -5.26 1.05
C GLN A 44 2.15 -6.06 0.20
N THR A 45 1.79 -6.36 -1.03
CA THR A 45 2.63 -7.10 -1.98
C THR A 45 3.96 -6.40 -2.21
N GLU A 46 3.94 -5.09 -2.49
CA GLU A 46 5.15 -4.32 -2.72
C GLU A 46 6.01 -4.17 -1.45
N ALA A 47 5.37 -4.01 -0.28
CA ALA A 47 6.09 -3.95 0.99
C ALA A 47 6.82 -5.26 1.31
N GLU A 48 6.17 -6.41 1.14
CA GLU A 48 6.81 -7.72 1.34
C GLU A 48 7.92 -7.97 0.33
N ARG A 49 7.72 -7.62 -0.95
CA ARG A 49 8.78 -7.70 -1.97
C ARG A 49 10.02 -6.91 -1.56
N ARG A 50 9.85 -5.69 -1.05
CA ARG A 50 10.97 -4.85 -0.57
C ARG A 50 11.61 -5.39 0.70
N LYS A 51 10.82 -5.94 1.64
CA LYS A 51 11.35 -6.60 2.85
C LYS A 51 12.23 -7.79 2.46
N GLU A 52 11.80 -8.59 1.49
CA GLU A 52 12.55 -9.76 1.02
C GLU A 52 13.84 -9.34 0.31
N ILE A 53 13.81 -8.31 -0.54
CA ILE A 53 15.02 -7.74 -1.15
C ILE A 53 16.00 -7.29 -0.06
N LYS A 54 15.51 -6.55 0.94
CA LYS A 54 16.35 -6.06 2.06
C LYS A 54 16.96 -7.22 2.86
N ARG A 55 16.21 -8.30 3.08
CA ARG A 55 16.69 -9.51 3.75
C ARG A 55 17.80 -10.19 2.95
N ARG A 56 17.62 -10.32 1.63
CA ARG A 56 18.57 -11.00 0.73
C ARG A 56 19.86 -10.21 0.49
N THR A 57 19.78 -8.89 0.42
CA THR A 57 20.96 -8.05 0.16
C THR A 57 21.83 -7.83 1.39
N GLY A 58 21.43 -8.30 2.57
CA GLY A 58 22.23 -8.17 3.80
C GLY A 58 22.47 -6.73 4.24
N VAL A 59 21.84 -5.74 3.60
CA VAL A 59 21.99 -4.33 3.97
C VAL A 59 21.16 -4.06 5.22
N SER A 60 21.74 -4.37 6.38
CA SER A 60 21.32 -3.86 7.69
C SER A 60 21.67 -2.36 7.79
N GLY A 61 21.19 -1.55 6.84
CA GLY A 61 21.44 -0.12 6.82
C GLY A 61 20.41 0.62 7.66
N TRP A 62 20.46 0.46 8.99
CA TRP A 62 19.90 1.38 10.01
C TRP A 62 20.77 1.26 11.27
N THR A 63 21.86 2.03 11.32
CA THR A 63 22.33 2.69 12.55
C THR A 63 21.72 4.07 12.61
#